data_AF-A0A3M2E5G9-F1
#
_entry.id   AF-A0A3M2E5G9-F1
#
_cell.length_a   1.000
_cell.length_b   1.000
_cell.length_c   1.000
_cell.angle_alpha   90.00
_cell.angle_beta   90.00
_cell.angle_gamma   90.00
#
_symmetry.space_group_name_H-M   'P 1'
#
loop_
_entity.id
_entity.type
_entity.pdbx_description
1 polymer ?
#
loop_
_entity_poly.entity_id
_entity_poly.type
_entity_poly.pdbx_seq_one_letter_code
_entity_poly.pdbx_strand_id
1 'polypeptide(L)'
;MGCHVSRGLLKEMSMKLSADLSLYPLCEDYKPIIRRYIDALDKIDGIRVVKNTLSTQLFGDSEAVWQAIKQVTDASFREFGQQVLVIKIMPGDRHPDVVDD
;
A
#
# COMPACT_ATOMS: atom_id res chain seq x y z
N MET A 1 -17.88 25.44 3.02
CA MET A 1 -18.90 24.41 3.25
C MET A 1 -18.28 23.31 4.09
N GLY A 2 -18.67 23.23 5.35
CA GLY A 2 -18.07 22.34 6.34
C GLY A 2 -18.44 20.89 6.06
N CYS A 3 -17.43 20.01 6.10
CA CYS A 3 -17.62 18.57 6.12
C CYS A 3 -18.17 18.20 7.51
N HIS A 4 -19.50 18.12 7.62
CA HIS A 4 -20.15 17.51 8.78
C HIS A 4 -20.21 16.00 8.56
N VAL A 5 -19.35 15.26 9.25
CA VAL A 5 -19.54 13.82 9.45
C VAL A 5 -20.18 13.63 10.82
N SER A 6 -21.46 13.26 10.81
CA SER A 6 -22.20 12.95 12.03
C SER A 6 -21.54 11.76 12.72
N ARG A 7 -20.97 11.98 13.92
CA ARG A 7 -20.40 10.94 14.78
C ARG A 7 -21.55 10.12 15.38
N GLY A 8 -22.09 9.20 14.59
CA GLY A 8 -23.07 8.21 15.03
C GLY A 8 -22.57 6.82 14.68
N LEU A 9 -22.18 6.04 15.69
CA LEU A 9 -21.90 4.61 15.62
C LEU A 9 -20.67 4.18 14.78
N LEU A 10 -19.46 4.51 15.26
CA LEU A 10 -18.26 3.72 14.95
C LEU A 10 -18.35 2.36 15.65
N LYS A 11 -19.24 1.50 15.15
CA LYS A 11 -19.01 0.06 15.22
C LYS A 11 -17.68 -0.17 14.51
N GLU A 12 -16.79 -0.99 15.05
CA GLU A 12 -15.52 -1.38 14.43
C GLU A 12 -15.77 -1.89 12.99
N MET A 13 -15.81 -0.97 12.04
CA MET A 13 -15.81 -1.21 10.62
C MET A 13 -14.36 -1.04 10.24
N SER A 14 -13.69 -2.16 9.95
CA SER A 14 -12.33 -2.13 9.44
C SER A 14 -12.28 -1.17 8.24
N MET A 15 -11.64 -0.02 8.43
CA MET A 15 -11.59 1.03 7.41
C MET A 15 -10.81 0.47 6.22
N LYS A 16 -11.34 0.57 5.00
CA LYS A 16 -10.58 0.21 3.80
C LYS A 16 -9.57 1.30 3.45
N LEU A 17 -8.45 0.90 2.87
CA LEU A 17 -7.38 1.80 2.45
C LEU A 17 -6.90 1.42 1.06
N SER A 18 -6.65 2.44 0.25
CA SER A 18 -5.97 2.33 -1.03
C SER A 18 -4.62 3.04 -0.94
N ALA A 19 -3.54 2.34 -1.26
CA ALA A 19 -2.20 2.90 -1.29
C ALA A 19 -1.57 2.71 -2.68
N ASP A 20 -0.87 3.73 -3.17
CA ASP A 20 -0.07 3.68 -4.41
C ASP A 20 1.38 3.95 -4.06
N LEU A 21 2.25 2.97 -4.34
CA LEU A 21 3.64 2.90 -3.93
C LEU A 21 4.58 3.00 -5.14
N SER A 22 5.65 3.76 -4.97
CA SER A 22 6.81 3.76 -5.86
C SER A 22 8.09 3.67 -5.03
N LEU A 23 8.88 2.62 -5.27
CA LEU A 23 10.17 2.39 -4.59
C LEU A 23 11.33 2.70 -5.54
N TYR A 24 12.29 3.48 -5.06
CA TYR A 24 13.48 3.91 -5.79
C TYR A 24 14.74 3.51 -5.03
N PRO A 25 15.29 2.30 -5.28
CA PRO A 25 16.61 1.93 -4.79
C PRO A 25 17.69 2.83 -5.39
N LEU A 26 18.61 3.31 -4.56
CA LEU A 26 19.64 4.26 -4.97
C LEU A 26 20.91 3.54 -5.45
N CYS A 27 20.75 2.63 -6.41
CA CYS A 27 21.84 1.84 -7.00
C CYS A 27 21.55 1.49 -8.47
N GLU A 28 22.57 1.02 -9.20
CA GLU A 28 22.44 0.70 -10.64
C GLU A 28 21.55 -0.54 -10.89
N ASP A 29 21.70 -1.60 -10.09
CA ASP A 29 20.94 -2.84 -10.24
C ASP A 29 19.65 -2.83 -9.39
N TYR A 30 18.81 -1.82 -9.62
CA TYR A 30 17.61 -1.59 -8.81
C TYR A 30 16.44 -2.53 -9.14
N LYS A 31 16.38 -3.08 -10.35
CA LYS A 31 15.21 -3.86 -10.82
C LYS A 31 14.95 -5.12 -9.98
N PRO A 32 15.95 -5.93 -9.61
CA PRO A 32 15.73 -7.08 -8.74
C PRO A 32 15.20 -6.69 -7.36
N ILE A 33 15.65 -5.56 -6.81
CA ILE A 33 15.21 -5.05 -5.50
C ILE A 33 13.72 -4.69 -5.54
N ILE A 34 13.29 -3.92 -6.54
CA ILE A 34 11.88 -3.58 -6.74
C ILE A 34 11.04 -4.85 -6.90
N ARG A 35 11.51 -5.82 -7.70
CA ARG A 35 10.79 -7.09 -7.89
C ARG A 35 10.63 -7.86 -6.59
N ARG A 36 11.69 -7.98 -5.78
CA ARG A 36 11.63 -8.65 -4.48
C ARG A 36 10.70 -7.94 -3.50
N TYR A 37 10.66 -6.61 -3.54
CA TYR A 37 9.72 -5.81 -2.74
C TYR A 37 8.27 -6.13 -3.11
N ILE A 38 7.95 -6.12 -4.40
CA ILE A 38 6.60 -6.41 -4.90
C ILE A 38 6.23 -7.88 -4.61
N ASP A 39 7.12 -8.83 -4.84
CA ASP A 39 6.89 -10.25 -4.58
C ASP A 39 6.71 -10.55 -3.07
N ALA A 40 7.26 -9.70 -2.19
CA ALA A 40 7.01 -9.78 -0.76
C ALA A 40 5.64 -9.21 -0.37
N LEU A 41 5.19 -8.14 -1.01
CA LEU A 41 3.83 -7.60 -0.83
C LEU A 41 2.76 -8.60 -1.28
N ASP A 42 2.98 -9.30 -2.41
CA ASP A 42 2.05 -10.32 -2.93
C ASP A 42 1.83 -11.50 -1.97
N LYS A 43 2.72 -11.70 -0.99
CA LYS A 43 2.63 -12.77 0.01
C LYS A 43 1.87 -12.37 1.26
N ILE A 44 1.46 -11.11 1.39
CA ILE A 44 0.72 -10.64 2.56
C ILE A 44 -0.76 -10.94 2.38
N ASP A 45 -1.30 -11.74 3.30
CA ASP A 45 -2.73 -12.03 3.34
C ASP A 45 -3.56 -10.79 3.71
N GLY A 46 -4.78 -10.70 3.20
CA GLY A 46 -5.72 -9.62 3.54
C GLY A 46 -5.52 -8.32 2.76
N ILE A 47 -4.58 -8.28 1.81
CA ILE A 47 -4.44 -7.19 0.85
C ILE A 47 -4.50 -7.71 -0.59
N ARG A 48 -5.02 -6.87 -1.49
CA ARG A 48 -4.91 -7.05 -2.95
C ARG A 48 -3.78 -6.17 -3.46
N VAL A 49 -2.90 -6.76 -4.25
CA VAL A 49 -1.80 -6.05 -4.91
C VAL A 49 -2.08 -5.95 -6.40
N VAL A 50 -2.01 -4.74 -6.95
CA VAL A 50 -2.15 -4.46 -8.38
C VAL A 50 -0.90 -3.76 -8.89
N LYS A 51 -0.35 -4.22 -10.00
CA LYS A 51 0.90 -3.71 -10.57
C LYS A 51 0.59 -3.00 -11.89
N ASN A 52 1.14 -1.82 -12.08
CA ASN A 52 1.12 -1.14 -13.37
C ASN A 52 2.53 -0.67 -13.75
N THR A 53 2.68 -0.03 -14.90
CA THR A 53 3.99 0.41 -15.41
C THR A 53 4.68 1.46 -14.53
N LEU A 54 3.93 2.19 -13.70
CA LEU A 54 4.40 3.34 -12.92
C LEU A 54 4.45 3.08 -11.41
N SER A 55 3.61 2.19 -10.88
CA SER A 55 3.45 1.98 -9.45
C SER A 55 2.95 0.57 -9.09
N THR A 56 3.00 0.27 -7.80
CA THR A 56 2.33 -0.88 -7.18
C THR A 56 1.25 -0.36 -6.24
N GLN A 57 0.03 -0.88 -6.36
CA GLN A 57 -1.12 -0.44 -5.60
C GLN A 57 -1.58 -1.53 -4.63
N LEU A 58 -1.95 -1.13 -3.42
CA LEU A 58 -2.43 -2.01 -2.36
C LEU A 58 -3.84 -1.60 -1.96
N PHE A 59 -4.73 -2.58 -1.83
CA PHE A 59 -6.11 -2.39 -1.40
C PHE A 59 -6.44 -3.38 -0.30
N GLY A 60 -7.09 -2.95 0.77
CA GLY A 60 -7.46 -3.87 1.85
C GLY A 60 -7.91 -3.15 3.11
N ASP A 61 -7.99 -3.91 4.19
CA ASP A 61 -8.19 -3.36 5.53
C ASP A 61 -7.01 -2.45 5.89
N SER A 62 -7.29 -1.29 6.46
CA SER A 62 -6.29 -0.26 6.77
C SER A 62 -5.13 -0.83 7.60
N GLU A 63 -5.43 -1.65 8.60
CA GLU A 63 -4.40 -2.31 9.41
C GLU A 63 -3.53 -3.24 8.56
N ALA A 64 -4.13 -4.08 7.72
CA ALA A 64 -3.40 -5.00 6.86
C ALA A 64 -2.49 -4.26 5.87
N VAL A 65 -2.97 -3.16 5.26
CA VAL A 65 -2.17 -2.37 4.31
C VAL A 65 -1.00 -1.68 5.02
N TRP A 66 -1.22 -1.07 6.19
CA TRP A 66 -0.13 -0.44 6.94
C TRP A 66 0.91 -1.44 7.41
N GLN A 67 0.49 -2.61 7.92
CA GLN A 67 1.41 -3.66 8.33
C GLN A 67 2.22 -4.20 7.16
N ALA A 68 1.60 -4.42 6.00
CA ALA A 68 2.29 -4.86 4.79
C ALA A 68 3.39 -3.89 4.37
N ILE A 69 3.05 -2.60 4.27
CA ILE A 69 3.99 -1.53 3.91
C ILE A 69 5.16 -1.52 4.90
N LYS A 70 4.86 -1.52 6.21
CA LYS A 70 5.90 -1.46 7.25
C LYS A 70 6.82 -2.69 7.18
N GLN A 71 6.25 -3.88 7.21
CA GLN A 71 7.01 -5.14 7.25
C GLN A 71 7.94 -5.27 6.04
N VAL A 72 7.39 -5.07 4.84
CA VAL A 72 8.13 -5.28 3.60
C VAL A 72 9.19 -4.18 3.39
N THR A 73 8.88 -2.93 3.77
CA THR A 73 9.84 -1.82 3.71
C THR A 73 10.98 -1.98 4.69
N ASP A 74 10.69 -2.32 5.95
CA ASP A 74 11.74 -2.56 6.96
C ASP A 74 12.68 -3.69 6.52
N ALA A 75 12.13 -4.78 5.97
CA ALA A 75 12.91 -5.89 5.45
C ALA A 75 13.78 -5.47 4.24
N SER A 76 13.19 -4.75 3.27
CA SER A 76 13.90 -4.25 2.09
C SER A 76 15.03 -3.29 2.45
N PHE A 77 14.81 -2.40 3.42
CA PHE A 77 15.83 -1.44 3.85
C PHE A 77 16.99 -2.13 4.56
N ARG A 78 16.71 -3.16 5.37
CA ARG A 78 17.77 -3.97 6.02
C ARG A 78 18.58 -4.76 5.01
N GLU A 79 17.93 -5.32 3.99
CA GLU A 79 18.60 -6.18 3.01
C GLU A 79 19.38 -5.36 1.95
N PHE A 80 18.79 -4.29 1.44
CA PHE A 80 19.31 -3.58 0.26
C PHE A 80 19.82 -2.16 0.53
N GLY A 81 19.70 -1.66 1.76
CA GLY A 81 20.21 -0.34 2.14
C GLY A 81 19.38 0.82 1.62
N GLN A 82 20.05 1.89 1.15
CA GLN A 82 19.42 3.18 0.84
C GLN A 82 18.41 3.11 -0.31
N GLN A 83 17.17 3.48 0.01
CA GLN A 83 16.03 3.46 -0.90
C GLN A 83 15.10 4.64 -0.56
N VAL A 84 14.40 5.18 -1.55
CA VAL A 84 13.30 6.14 -1.33
C VAL A 84 11.98 5.45 -1.62
N LEU A 85 11.05 5.46 -0.66
CA LEU A 85 9.69 4.98 -0.85
C LEU A 85 8.72 6.17 -0.87
N VAL A 86 7.96 6.30 -1.94
CA VAL A 86 6.85 7.26 -2.06
C VAL A 86 5.54 6.50 -1.90
N ILE A 87 4.64 7.03 -1.06
CA ILE A 87 3.33 6.44 -0.83
C ILE A 87 2.26 7.53 -0.92
N LYS A 88 1.24 7.30 -1.76
CA LYS A 88 -0.02 8.07 -1.75
C LYS A 88 -1.10 7.20 -1.14
N ILE A 89 -1.88 7.74 -0.21
CA ILE A 89 -2.89 6.98 0.54
C ILE A 89 -4.24 7.68 0.47
N MET A 90 -5.29 6.90 0.26
CA MET A 90 -6.68 7.36 0.33
C MET A 90 -7.53 6.41 1.19
N PRO A 91 -8.45 6.94 2.01
CA PRO A 91 -9.46 6.11 2.66
C PRO A 91 -10.47 5.59 1.61
N GLY A 92 -10.97 4.38 1.86
CA GLY A 92 -11.85 3.64 0.96
C GLY A 92 -11.09 2.71 0.02
N ASP A 93 -11.82 1.75 -0.55
CA ASP A 93 -11.32 0.90 -1.63
C ASP A 93 -11.53 1.64 -2.96
N ARG A 94 -10.44 1.96 -3.66
CA ARG A 94 -10.42 2.68 -4.94
C ARG A 94 -10.01 1.77 -6.09
N HIS A 95 -10.08 0.46 -5.88
CA HIS A 95 -9.84 -0.49 -6.94
C HIS A 95 -10.87 -0.26 -8.06
N PRO A 96 -10.46 -0.18 -9.35
CA PRO A 96 -11.35 0.26 -10.44
C PRO A 96 -12.58 -0.64 -10.68
N ASP A 97 -12.52 -1.91 -10.25
CA ASP A 97 -13.64 -2.85 -10.35
C ASP A 97 -14.60 -2.79 -9.14
N VAL A 98 -14.38 -1.90 -8.18
CA VAL A 98 -15.32 -1.64 -7.09
C VAL A 98 -16.35 -0.63 -7.61
N VAL A 99 -17.60 -1.05 -7.69
CA VAL A 99 -18.72 -0.14 -7.96
C VAL A 99 -18.86 0.77 -6.74
N ASP A 100 -18.64 2.07 -6.92
CA ASP A 100 -18.93 3.08 -5.89
C ASP A 100 -20.45 3.06 -5.62
N ASP A 101 -20.86 2.54 -4.45
CA ASP A 101 -22.24 2.64 -3.92
C ASP A 101 -22.54 4.08 -3.40
#